data_AF-A0A2Z4FN94-F1
#
_entry.id   AF-A0A2Z4FN94-F1
#
_cell.length_a   1.000
_cell.length_b   1.000
_cell.length_c   1.000
_cell.angle_alpha   90.00
_cell.angle_beta   90.00
_cell.angle_gamma   90.00
#
_symmetry.space_group_name_H-M   'P 1'
#
loop_
_entity.id
_entity.type
_entity.pdbx_description
1 polymer ?
#
loop_
_entity_poly.entity_id
_entity_poly.type
_entity_poly.pdbx_seq_one_letter_code
_entity_poly.pdbx_strand_id
1 'polypeptide(L)'
;MSYFVPDRSNRPTDEGDPSGGTTELYADEEKTLELTDGRVAVVETALVDGFTLVYYYFDVAGLENASEKKLADLLKASGVEMESSDPDIEIVFSASKTDDAQGRKIWEAQLSFWG
;
A
#
# COMPACT_ATOMS: atom_id res chain seq x y z
N MET A 1 -5.02 6.93 -19.61
CA MET A 1 -4.09 5.94 -19.00
C MET A 1 -4.93 4.82 -18.41
N SER A 2 -4.48 3.57 -18.52
CA SER A 2 -5.12 2.43 -17.85
C SER A 2 -4.42 2.20 -16.51
N TYR A 3 -4.90 2.89 -15.47
CA TYR A 3 -4.38 2.80 -14.09
C TYR A 3 -4.44 1.36 -13.57
N PHE A 4 -3.63 1.04 -12.55
CA PHE A 4 -3.70 -0.25 -11.86
C PHE A 4 -5.05 -0.38 -11.16
N VAL A 5 -5.72 -1.51 -11.31
CA VAL A 5 -6.99 -1.78 -10.60
C VAL A 5 -6.65 -2.78 -9.51
N PRO A 6 -6.31 -2.35 -8.29
CA PRO A 6 -5.85 -3.26 -7.24
C PRO A 6 -6.91 -4.28 -6.88
N ASP A 7 -6.49 -5.53 -6.66
CA ASP A 7 -7.37 -6.56 -6.11
C ASP A 7 -7.50 -6.34 -4.60
N ARG A 8 -8.66 -5.84 -4.17
CA ARG A 8 -8.96 -5.53 -2.76
C ARG A 8 -9.39 -6.76 -1.97
N SER A 9 -9.47 -7.95 -2.59
CA SER A 9 -9.97 -9.19 -1.98
C SER A 9 -9.14 -9.69 -0.78
N ASN A 10 -7.91 -9.19 -0.63
CA ASN A 10 -6.99 -9.57 0.45
C ASN A 10 -6.91 -8.55 1.61
N ARG A 11 -7.72 -7.47 1.60
CA ARG A 11 -7.63 -6.41 2.62
C ARG A 11 -8.25 -6.83 3.97
N PRO A 12 -7.56 -6.58 5.11
CA PRO A 12 -8.07 -6.91 6.44
C PRO A 12 -9.27 -6.04 6.79
N THR A 13 -10.19 -6.57 7.59
CA THR A 13 -11.55 -6.05 7.58
C THR A 13 -12.37 -6.18 8.89
N ASP A 14 -11.84 -6.63 10.04
CA ASP A 14 -12.50 -6.50 11.37
C ASP A 14 -11.48 -6.63 12.54
N GLU A 15 -11.89 -6.28 13.76
CA GLU A 15 -11.08 -6.30 15.00
C GLU A 15 -10.59 -7.73 15.37
N GLY A 16 -11.33 -8.77 14.95
CA GLY A 16 -11.12 -10.17 15.34
C GLY A 16 -10.47 -11.10 14.30
N ASP A 17 -10.20 -10.63 13.08
CA ASP A 17 -9.63 -11.43 11.98
C ASP A 17 -8.37 -10.75 11.46
N PRO A 18 -7.20 -11.42 11.40
CA PRO A 18 -5.98 -10.82 10.85
C PRO A 18 -6.06 -10.49 9.35
N SER A 19 -7.20 -10.76 8.70
CA SER A 19 -7.39 -10.72 7.24
C SER A 19 -8.82 -10.49 6.71
N GLY A 20 -9.89 -10.30 7.52
CA GLY A 20 -11.29 -10.43 7.02
C GLY A 20 -12.43 -9.72 7.79
N GLY A 21 -13.58 -9.42 7.14
CA GLY A 21 -14.74 -8.78 7.80
C GLY A 21 -15.67 -7.87 6.98
N THR A 22 -15.61 -6.56 7.23
CA THR A 22 -16.67 -5.53 7.07
C THR A 22 -16.54 -4.58 5.86
N THR A 23 -16.05 -3.33 5.98
CA THR A 23 -16.17 -2.30 4.93
C THR A 23 -15.12 -1.17 5.01
N GLU A 24 -14.47 -0.89 3.88
CA GLU A 24 -13.63 0.29 3.63
C GLU A 24 -14.43 1.58 3.85
N LEU A 25 -14.21 2.26 4.98
CA LEU A 25 -15.05 3.38 5.43
C LEU A 25 -14.98 4.61 4.52
N TYR A 26 -13.82 4.83 3.91
CA TYR A 26 -13.56 5.82 2.86
C TYR A 26 -12.37 5.30 2.04
N ALA A 27 -12.55 5.23 0.72
CA ALA A 27 -11.45 5.41 -0.22
C ALA A 27 -11.50 6.88 -0.68
N ASP A 28 -10.38 7.60 -0.55
CA ASP A 28 -10.23 8.92 -1.16
C ASP A 28 -10.20 8.78 -2.70
N GLU A 29 -10.22 9.88 -3.47
CA GLU A 29 -10.02 9.76 -4.93
C GLU A 29 -8.67 9.07 -5.22
N GLU A 30 -8.63 8.16 -6.21
CA GLU A 30 -7.40 7.47 -6.63
C GLU A 30 -6.27 8.49 -6.87
N LYS A 31 -5.26 8.48 -6.00
CA LYS A 31 -4.08 9.34 -6.13
C LYS A 31 -2.99 8.59 -6.85
N THR A 32 -2.18 9.31 -7.62
CA THR A 32 -0.99 8.77 -8.25
C THR A 32 0.26 9.43 -7.71
N LEU A 33 1.23 8.62 -7.30
CA LEU A 33 2.57 9.06 -6.92
C LEU A 33 3.56 8.65 -8.02
N GLU A 34 4.33 9.60 -8.56
CA GLU A 34 5.48 9.27 -9.41
C GLU A 34 6.65 8.86 -8.50
N LEU A 35 7.15 7.64 -8.70
CA LEU A 35 8.30 7.11 -7.99
C LEU A 35 9.59 7.63 -8.62
N THR A 36 10.65 7.74 -7.82
CA THR A 36 11.98 8.24 -8.26
C THR A 36 12.65 7.45 -9.39
N ASP A 37 12.13 6.27 -9.73
CA ASP A 37 12.57 5.44 -10.86
C ASP A 37 11.69 5.58 -12.12
N GLY A 38 10.70 6.48 -12.10
CA GLY A 38 9.79 6.76 -13.21
C GLY A 38 8.55 5.86 -13.27
N ARG A 39 8.37 4.92 -12.32
CA ARG A 39 7.09 4.20 -12.19
C ARG A 39 6.02 5.11 -11.58
N VAL A 40 4.75 4.84 -11.89
CA VAL A 40 3.62 5.47 -11.21
C VAL A 40 3.02 4.44 -10.25
N ALA A 41 2.91 4.82 -8.97
CA ALA A 41 2.13 4.08 -7.98
C ALA A 41 0.72 4.66 -7.89
N VAL A 42 -0.30 3.80 -7.93
CA VAL A 42 -1.66 4.16 -7.46
C VAL A 42 -1.66 4.06 -5.94
N VAL A 43 -2.19 5.09 -5.28
CA VAL A 43 -2.21 5.22 -3.82
C VAL A 43 -3.67 5.20 -3.36
N GLU A 44 -3.97 4.27 -2.45
CA GLU A 44 -5.27 4.18 -1.80
C GLU A 44 -5.10 4.24 -0.28
N THR A 45 -5.92 5.03 0.39
CA THR A 45 -6.02 5.05 1.85
C THR A 45 -7.31 4.34 2.25
N ALA A 46 -7.21 3.44 3.22
CA ALA A 46 -8.35 2.78 3.84
C ALA A 46 -8.30 3.02 5.36
N LEU A 47 -9.48 3.24 5.97
CA LEU A 47 -9.65 3.22 7.42
C LEU A 47 -10.31 1.90 7.79
N VAL A 48 -9.65 1.10 8.64
CA VAL A 48 -10.14 -0.20 9.13
C VAL A 48 -10.13 -0.14 10.65
N ASP A 49 -11.32 -0.15 11.24
CA ASP A 49 -11.53 -0.14 12.70
C ASP A 49 -10.67 0.89 13.49
N GLY A 50 -10.64 2.14 12.99
CA GLY A 50 -9.84 3.22 13.58
C GLY A 50 -8.36 3.25 13.18
N PHE A 51 -7.81 2.15 12.68
CA PHE A 51 -6.47 2.10 12.09
C PHE A 51 -6.47 2.68 10.67
N THR A 52 -5.42 3.42 10.35
CA THR A 52 -5.19 3.91 8.98
C THR A 52 -4.24 2.96 8.25
N LEU A 53 -4.64 2.55 7.04
CA LEU A 53 -3.82 1.77 6.12
C LEU A 53 -3.61 2.59 4.84
N VAL A 54 -2.38 2.62 4.31
CA VAL A 54 -2.08 3.26 3.03
C VAL A 54 -1.39 2.25 2.11
N TYR A 55 -2.01 2.01 0.96
CA TYR A 55 -1.56 1.07 -0.06
C TYR A 55 -0.92 1.79 -1.23
N TYR A 56 0.16 1.23 -1.76
CA TYR A 56 0.89 1.70 -2.93
C TYR A 56 1.00 0.56 -3.95
N TYR A 57 0.42 0.76 -5.13
CA TYR A 57 0.31 -0.24 -6.19
C TYR A 57 1.12 0.16 -7.41
N PHE A 58 2.19 -0.59 -7.72
CA PHE A 58 3.09 -0.27 -8.83
C PHE A 58 3.66 -1.52 -9.52
N ASP A 59 4.17 -1.32 -10.74
CA ASP A 59 4.65 -2.39 -11.62
C ASP A 59 5.88 -3.15 -11.05
N VAL A 60 5.90 -4.48 -11.20
CA VAL A 60 7.00 -5.32 -10.70
C VAL A 60 8.24 -5.36 -11.60
N ALA A 61 8.18 -4.95 -12.87
CA ALA A 61 9.21 -5.24 -13.86
C ALA A 61 10.55 -4.59 -13.47
N GLY A 62 11.61 -5.37 -13.26
CA GLY A 62 12.90 -4.92 -12.70
C GLY A 62 12.95 -4.80 -11.17
N LEU A 63 11.88 -5.15 -10.47
CA LEU A 63 11.75 -5.26 -9.00
C LEU A 63 11.18 -6.62 -8.57
N GLU A 64 11.18 -7.64 -9.45
CA GLU A 64 10.50 -8.92 -9.24
C GLU A 64 11.04 -9.70 -8.04
N ASN A 65 12.31 -9.44 -7.67
CA ASN A 65 13.00 -10.03 -6.51
C ASN A 65 13.48 -8.95 -5.53
N ALA A 66 12.87 -7.77 -5.53
CA ALA A 66 13.15 -6.73 -4.54
C ALA A 66 12.75 -7.22 -3.14
N SER A 67 13.53 -6.85 -2.14
CA SER A 67 13.17 -7.02 -0.73
C SER A 67 12.25 -5.89 -0.27
N GLU A 68 11.47 -6.13 0.78
CA GLU A 68 10.63 -5.09 1.39
C GLU A 68 11.44 -3.83 1.72
N LYS A 69 12.65 -3.97 2.29
CA LYS A 69 13.54 -2.82 2.51
C LYS A 69 13.82 -2.03 1.22
N LYS A 70 14.05 -2.68 0.08
CA LYS A 70 14.33 -2.00 -1.19
C LYS A 70 13.10 -1.22 -1.70
N LEU A 71 11.90 -1.73 -1.44
CA LEU A 71 10.63 -1.07 -1.79
C LEU A 71 10.34 0.10 -0.83
N ALA A 72 10.60 -0.09 0.47
CA ALA A 72 10.50 0.97 1.49
C ALA A 72 11.47 2.12 1.18
N ASP A 73 12.74 1.82 0.88
CA ASP A 73 13.74 2.81 0.48
C ASP A 73 13.34 3.57 -0.81
N LEU A 74 12.67 2.91 -1.76
CA LEU A 74 12.17 3.53 -3.00
C LEU A 74 11.02 4.50 -2.72
N LEU A 75 10.03 4.08 -1.93
CA LEU A 75 8.88 4.92 -1.56
C LEU A 75 9.34 6.12 -0.70
N LYS A 76 10.24 5.89 0.27
CA LYS A 76 10.84 6.96 1.09
C LYS A 76 11.64 7.96 0.25
N ALA A 77 12.42 7.49 -0.72
CA ALA A 77 13.10 8.37 -1.69
C ALA A 77 12.11 9.16 -2.57
N SER A 78 10.89 8.63 -2.77
CA SER A 78 9.80 9.26 -3.52
C SER A 78 8.89 10.14 -2.64
N GLY A 79 9.31 10.46 -1.43
CA GLY A 79 8.60 11.40 -0.53
C GLY A 79 7.54 10.77 0.37
N VAL A 80 7.45 9.44 0.44
CA VAL A 80 6.56 8.77 1.41
C VAL A 80 7.16 8.80 2.81
N GLU A 81 6.43 9.36 3.77
CA GLU A 81 6.79 9.28 5.19
C GLU A 81 6.53 7.86 5.72
N MET A 82 7.50 7.31 6.43
CA MET A 82 7.48 5.94 7.00
C MET A 82 7.80 5.91 8.49
N GLU A 83 7.79 7.08 9.12
CA GLU A 83 8.09 7.30 10.54
C GLU A 83 7.09 8.35 11.05
N SER A 84 6.47 8.13 12.21
CA SER A 84 5.60 9.12 12.84
C SER A 84 6.43 10.12 13.64
N SER A 85 5.95 11.37 13.75
CA SER A 85 6.45 12.32 14.75
C SER A 85 5.80 12.15 16.12
N ASP A 86 4.71 11.38 16.20
CA ASP A 86 4.05 11.00 17.44
C ASP A 86 4.66 9.69 17.98
N PRO A 87 5.22 9.67 19.20
CA PRO A 87 5.88 8.49 19.75
C PRO A 87 4.92 7.34 20.12
N ASP A 88 3.62 7.62 20.24
CA ASP A 88 2.60 6.60 20.50
C ASP A 88 2.12 5.93 19.20
N ILE A 89 2.49 6.46 18.02
CA ILE A 89 2.11 5.89 16.70
C ILE A 89 3.25 5.09 16.07
N GLU A 90 3.07 3.76 15.96
CA GLU A 90 3.96 2.87 15.21
C GLU A 90 3.52 2.76 13.75
N ILE A 91 4.47 2.94 12.81
CA ILE A 91 4.24 2.71 11.37
C ILE A 91 4.93 1.42 10.94
N VAL A 92 4.14 0.44 10.51
CA VAL A 92 4.62 -0.86 10.02
C VAL A 92 4.51 -0.91 8.50
N PHE A 93 5.64 -1.16 7.82
CA PHE A 93 5.71 -1.42 6.38
C PHE A 93 5.70 -2.92 6.07
N SER A 94 4.92 -3.32 5.07
CA SER A 94 5.01 -4.64 4.43
C SER A 94 4.81 -4.53 2.92
N ALA A 95 5.26 -5.52 2.14
CA ALA A 95 4.98 -5.56 0.71
C ALA A 95 4.85 -6.97 0.14
N SER A 96 3.84 -7.18 -0.71
CA SER A 96 3.55 -8.44 -1.38
C SER A 96 3.47 -8.28 -2.91
N LYS A 97 3.74 -9.35 -3.65
CA LYS A 97 3.47 -9.40 -5.09
C LYS A 97 2.12 -10.02 -5.32
N THR A 98 1.27 -9.32 -6.06
CA THR A 98 -0.07 -9.79 -6.42
C THR A 98 -0.33 -9.54 -7.92
N ASP A 99 -1.52 -9.92 -8.37
CA ASP A 99 -2.07 -9.54 -9.66
C ASP A 99 -3.11 -8.42 -9.45
N ASP A 100 -3.11 -7.41 -10.32
CA ASP A 100 -4.22 -6.47 -10.43
C ASP A 100 -5.44 -7.15 -11.06
N ALA A 101 -6.62 -6.54 -11.00
CA ALA A 101 -7.85 -7.10 -11.57
C ALA A 101 -7.83 -7.28 -13.11
N GLN A 102 -6.75 -6.84 -13.78
CA GLN A 102 -6.49 -7.05 -15.22
C GLN A 102 -5.43 -8.14 -15.47
N GLY A 103 -4.92 -8.79 -14.42
CA GLY A 103 -3.89 -9.83 -14.49
C GLY A 103 -2.46 -9.29 -14.66
N ARG A 104 -2.21 -8.01 -14.33
CA ARG A 104 -0.85 -7.44 -14.32
C ARG A 104 -0.18 -7.73 -12.99
N LYS A 105 1.07 -8.21 -13.02
CA LYS A 105 1.87 -8.36 -11.81
C LYS A 105 2.23 -6.99 -11.23
N ILE A 106 1.81 -6.76 -9.99
CA ILE A 106 2.08 -5.53 -9.24
C ILE A 106 2.72 -5.86 -7.88
N TRP A 107 3.45 -4.90 -7.33
CA TRP A 107 3.68 -4.81 -5.90
C TRP A 107 2.48 -4.12 -5.25
N GLU A 108 1.96 -4.72 -4.19
CA GLU A 108 1.13 -4.09 -3.18
C GLU A 108 2.03 -3.82 -1.97
N ALA A 109 2.33 -2.56 -1.70
CA ALA A 109 3.06 -2.16 -0.49
C ALA A 109 2.11 -1.43 0.46
N GLN A 110 2.11 -1.82 1.74
CA GLN A 110 1.20 -1.34 2.77
C GLN A 110 1.99 -0.62 3.87
N LEU A 111 1.54 0.58 4.25
CA LEU A 111 1.86 1.23 5.51
C LEU A 111 0.67 1.08 6.45
N SER A 112 0.92 0.61 7.67
CA SER A 112 -0.09 0.39 8.71
C SER A 112 0.23 1.26 9.91
N PHE A 113 -0.71 2.09 10.35
CA PHE A 113 -0.53 3.04 11.44
C PHE A 113 -1.26 2.53 12.69
N TRP A 114 -0.49 2.15 13.72
CA TRP A 114 -0.95 1.62 15.00
C TRP A 114 -0.77 2.67 16.10
N GLY A 115 -1.61 2.66 17.13
CA GLY A 115 -1.53 3.53 18.32
C GLY A 115 -2.43 3.05 19.45
#